data_AF-A0AAW7VCY7-F1
#
_entry.id   AF-A0AAW7VCY7-F1
#
_cell.length_a   1.000
_cell.length_b   1.000
_cell.length_c   1.000
_cell.angle_alpha   90.00
_cell.angle_beta   90.00
_cell.angle_gamma   90.00
#
_symmetry.space_group_name_H-M   'P 1'
#
loop_
_entity.id
_entity.type
_entity.pdbx_description
1 polymer ?
#
loop_
_entity_poly.entity_id
_entity_poly.type
_entity_poly.pdbx_seq_one_letter_code
_entity_poly.pdbx_strand_id
1 'polypeptide(L)'
;MLTKLINLQPDKVFKKINSSSSNLIKEIKIKLPLLIPYENQEVTFYCDELYVFDSDEYIVFGHDLDGYFIVSVKNKKVYYLYDIDECANFTMMYCNSGINDFVIFNNIFMHAVFKQSELMKKQLLTDDEILSDAMDAIFTQCDSEAMKDDAFWGLRCYELRDGFFPLNDAQIKFYSEMEKVPHQGKSESIRD
;
A
#
# COMPACT_ATOMS: atom_id res chain seq x y z
N MET A 1 -1.77 -7.32 -11.56
CA MET A 1 -2.29 -6.50 -10.46
C MET A 1 -2.28 -5.03 -10.87
N LEU A 2 -2.75 -4.70 -12.09
CA LEU A 2 -2.54 -3.40 -12.75
C LEU A 2 -3.51 -3.11 -13.92
N THR A 3 -4.75 -3.62 -13.88
CA THR A 3 -5.93 -2.83 -14.26
C THR A 3 -7.13 -3.20 -13.40
N LYS A 4 -7.15 -2.74 -12.15
CA LYS A 4 -8.41 -2.53 -11.42
C LYS A 4 -8.50 -1.05 -11.07
N LEU A 5 -8.70 -0.22 -12.11
CA LEU A 5 -9.32 1.10 -11.99
C LEU A 5 -10.78 0.90 -11.53
N ILE A 6 -10.97 0.36 -10.32
CA ILE A 6 -12.03 0.89 -9.49
C ILE A 6 -11.64 2.35 -9.36
N ASN A 7 -12.54 3.25 -9.74
CA ASN A 7 -12.43 4.64 -9.31
C ASN A 7 -12.40 4.60 -7.77
N LEU A 8 -11.23 4.41 -7.16
CA LEU A 8 -10.98 4.45 -5.71
C LEU A 8 -11.04 5.91 -5.28
N GLN A 9 -12.18 6.52 -5.58
CA GLN A 9 -12.55 7.85 -5.21
C GLN A 9 -13.17 7.68 -3.82
N PRO A 10 -12.46 8.05 -2.75
CA PRO A 10 -12.88 7.75 -1.39
C PRO A 10 -14.25 8.35 -1.06
N ASP A 11 -14.66 9.42 -1.73
CA ASP A 11 -15.98 10.05 -1.60
C ASP A 11 -17.14 9.22 -2.18
N LYS A 12 -16.85 8.25 -3.07
CA LYS A 12 -17.84 7.30 -3.59
C LYS A 12 -18.04 6.10 -2.67
N VAL A 13 -17.08 5.80 -1.81
CA VAL A 13 -17.06 4.60 -0.95
C VAL A 13 -17.30 4.95 0.51
N PHE A 14 -16.74 6.08 0.97
CA PHE A 14 -16.68 6.48 2.35
C PHE A 14 -17.30 7.85 2.58
N LYS A 15 -17.79 8.05 3.80
CA LYS A 15 -18.37 9.33 4.18
C LYS A 15 -17.26 10.31 4.56
N LYS A 16 -17.35 11.54 4.07
CA LYS A 16 -16.41 12.62 4.41
C LYS A 16 -16.58 13.07 5.87
N ILE A 17 -15.46 13.35 6.54
CA ILE A 17 -15.43 13.93 7.88
C ILE A 17 -15.65 15.45 7.80
N ASN A 18 -16.74 15.93 8.41
CA ASN A 18 -17.12 17.35 8.39
C ASN A 18 -16.64 18.15 9.61
N SER A 19 -16.15 17.50 10.69
CA SER A 19 -15.67 18.20 11.89
C SER A 19 -14.35 17.63 12.41
N SER A 20 -13.43 18.53 12.78
CA SER A 20 -12.02 18.21 13.09
C SER A 20 -11.71 18.19 14.59
N SER A 21 -12.69 17.85 15.44
CA SER A 21 -12.54 18.01 16.90
C SER A 21 -11.73 16.90 17.57
N SER A 22 -11.62 15.71 16.96
CA SER A 22 -10.82 14.61 17.50
C SER A 22 -9.31 14.93 17.47
N ASN A 23 -8.62 14.64 18.58
CA ASN A 23 -7.15 14.74 18.65
C ASN A 23 -6.47 13.83 17.62
N LEU A 24 -7.05 12.66 17.33
CA LEU A 24 -6.52 11.74 16.32
C LEU A 24 -6.61 12.33 14.91
N ILE A 25 -7.72 12.98 14.55
CA ILE A 25 -7.87 13.65 13.25
C ILE A 25 -6.80 14.73 13.06
N LYS A 26 -6.55 15.53 14.10
CA LYS A 26 -5.50 16.56 14.08
C LYS A 26 -4.11 15.94 13.93
N GLU A 27 -3.84 14.86 14.66
CA GLU A 27 -2.59 14.13 14.58
C GLU A 27 -2.36 13.61 13.14
N ILE A 28 -3.33 12.92 12.55
CA ILE A 28 -3.26 12.43 11.17
C ILE A 28 -2.97 13.59 10.22
N LYS A 29 -3.75 14.68 10.28
CA LYS A 29 -3.56 15.84 9.38
C LYS A 29 -2.19 16.50 9.49
N ILE A 30 -1.56 16.47 10.66
CA ILE A 30 -0.17 16.99 10.83
C ILE A 30 0.85 16.03 10.19
N LYS A 31 0.55 14.73 10.15
CA LYS A 31 1.47 13.68 9.71
C LYS A 31 1.38 13.39 8.21
N LEU A 32 0.20 13.48 7.60
CA LEU A 32 0.01 13.19 6.17
C LEU A 32 0.93 14.01 5.25
N PRO A 33 1.16 15.32 5.48
CA PRO A 33 2.07 16.08 4.63
C PRO A 33 3.54 15.61 4.68
N LEU A 34 3.90 14.75 5.65
CA LEU A 34 5.23 14.16 5.75
C LEU A 34 5.37 12.90 4.90
N LEU A 35 4.27 12.31 4.44
CA LEU A 35 4.29 11.08 3.66
C LEU A 35 4.70 11.35 2.22
N ILE A 36 5.56 10.48 1.70
CA ILE A 36 6.03 10.52 0.33
C ILE A 36 5.02 9.77 -0.56
N PRO A 37 4.37 10.45 -1.53
CA PRO A 37 3.49 9.79 -2.50
C PRO A 37 4.29 9.07 -3.59
N TYR A 38 3.63 8.20 -4.34
CA TYR A 38 4.26 7.44 -5.43
C TYR A 38 3.32 7.23 -6.61
N GLU A 39 3.67 7.80 -7.76
CA GLU A 39 2.79 7.90 -8.94
C GLU A 39 2.52 6.54 -9.59
N ASN A 40 3.51 5.65 -9.68
CA ASN A 40 3.37 4.36 -10.36
C ASN A 40 2.38 3.39 -9.68
N GLN A 41 2.07 3.61 -8.40
CA GLN A 41 1.02 2.88 -7.66
C GLN A 41 -0.13 3.80 -7.24
N GLU A 42 -0.22 5.02 -7.80
CA GLU A 42 -1.21 6.03 -7.42
C GLU A 42 -1.30 6.28 -5.90
N VAL A 43 -0.20 6.11 -5.17
CA VAL A 43 -0.16 6.29 -3.72
C VAL A 43 -0.45 7.76 -3.38
N THR A 44 -1.61 8.00 -2.80
CA THR A 44 -2.16 9.33 -2.53
C THR A 44 -2.60 9.43 -1.08
N PHE A 45 -2.24 10.54 -0.40
CA PHE A 45 -2.64 10.82 0.98
C PHE A 45 -3.53 12.05 1.07
N TYR A 46 -4.65 11.95 1.80
CA TYR A 46 -5.69 12.96 1.81
C TYR A 46 -5.42 14.06 2.86
N CYS A 47 -4.49 14.96 2.57
CA CYS A 47 -4.08 16.03 3.50
C CYS A 47 -5.25 16.94 3.91
N ASP A 48 -6.16 17.25 2.99
CA ASP A 48 -7.24 18.21 3.21
C ASP A 48 -8.54 17.54 3.69
N GLU A 49 -8.86 16.36 3.16
CA GLU A 49 -10.16 15.71 3.29
C GLU A 49 -10.02 14.28 3.80
N LEU A 50 -10.47 14.01 5.03
CA LEU A 50 -10.47 12.66 5.58
C LEU A 50 -11.86 12.04 5.48
N TYR A 51 -11.92 10.71 5.49
CA TYR A 51 -13.15 9.94 5.38
C TYR A 51 -13.26 8.93 6.51
N VAL A 52 -14.46 8.39 6.71
CA VAL A 52 -14.76 7.36 7.72
C VAL A 52 -15.31 6.09 7.11
N PHE A 53 -14.90 4.97 7.70
CA PHE A 53 -15.33 3.63 7.36
C PHE A 53 -15.88 2.91 8.60
N ASP A 54 -16.81 1.99 8.39
CA ASP A 54 -17.43 1.14 9.41
C ASP A 54 -17.94 1.91 10.63
N SER A 55 -19.04 2.67 10.46
CA SER A 55 -19.69 3.41 11.55
C SER A 55 -18.76 4.36 12.33
N ASP A 56 -17.82 5.01 11.63
CA ASP A 56 -16.83 5.93 12.19
C ASP A 56 -15.76 5.26 13.08
N GLU A 57 -15.62 3.92 13.02
CA GLU A 57 -14.58 3.18 13.74
C GLU A 57 -13.18 3.37 13.13
N TYR A 58 -13.11 3.71 11.85
CA TYR A 58 -11.86 3.90 11.12
C TYR A 58 -11.85 5.21 10.35
N ILE A 59 -10.68 5.86 10.32
CA ILE A 59 -10.42 7.05 9.51
C ILE A 59 -9.61 6.61 8.30
N VAL A 60 -10.12 6.88 7.10
CA VAL A 60 -9.43 6.66 5.83
C VAL A 60 -8.61 7.89 5.49
N PHE A 61 -7.31 7.69 5.23
CA PHE A 61 -6.36 8.80 5.07
C PHE A 61 -5.51 8.75 3.80
N GLY A 62 -5.63 7.68 3.01
CA GLY A 62 -4.98 7.57 1.71
C GLY A 62 -5.40 6.33 0.96
N HIS A 63 -4.86 6.15 -0.23
CA HIS A 63 -5.01 4.95 -1.05
C HIS A 63 -3.77 4.69 -1.89
N ASP A 64 -3.71 3.49 -2.45
CA ASP A 64 -2.95 3.14 -3.64
C ASP A 64 -3.92 2.50 -4.66
N LEU A 65 -3.40 1.91 -5.74
CA LEU A 65 -4.21 1.23 -6.76
C LEU A 65 -5.06 0.06 -6.24
N ASP A 66 -4.67 -0.56 -5.13
CA ASP A 66 -5.23 -1.85 -4.69
C ASP A 66 -6.13 -1.69 -3.44
N GLY A 67 -6.13 -0.53 -2.78
CA GLY A 67 -6.84 -0.35 -1.52
C GLY A 67 -6.61 0.97 -0.81
N TYR A 68 -7.03 1.02 0.46
CA TYR A 68 -7.06 2.23 1.26
C TYR A 68 -6.26 2.10 2.55
N PHE A 69 -5.56 3.15 2.93
CA PHE A 69 -4.94 3.24 4.25
C PHE A 69 -5.92 3.79 5.27
N ILE A 70 -6.10 3.06 6.37
CA ILE A 70 -7.04 3.39 7.43
C ILE A 70 -6.37 3.35 8.80
N VAL A 71 -6.88 4.12 9.76
CA VAL A 71 -6.46 4.07 11.16
C VAL A 71 -7.66 3.87 12.07
N SER A 72 -7.56 2.91 12.99
CA SER A 72 -8.61 2.63 13.95
C SER A 72 -8.71 3.74 14.99
N VAL A 73 -9.92 4.25 15.22
CA VAL A 73 -10.20 5.24 16.27
C VAL A 73 -10.01 4.63 17.67
N LYS A 74 -10.26 3.32 17.82
CA LYS A 74 -10.22 2.61 19.10
C LYS A 74 -8.79 2.38 19.60
N ASN A 75 -7.93 1.82 18.76
CA ASN A 75 -6.59 1.38 19.17
C ASN A 75 -5.45 2.14 18.48
N LYS A 76 -5.77 3.05 17.55
CA LYS A 76 -4.82 3.88 16.77
C LYS A 76 -3.89 3.10 15.84
N LYS A 77 -4.09 1.78 15.68
CA LYS A 77 -3.35 0.96 14.72
C LYS A 77 -3.75 1.31 13.29
N VAL A 78 -2.78 1.20 12.40
CA VAL A 78 -2.92 1.46 10.96
C VAL A 78 -3.11 0.14 10.24
N TYR A 79 -4.06 0.12 9.32
CA TYR A 79 -4.40 -1.02 8.49
C TYR A 79 -4.51 -0.61 7.03
N TYR A 80 -4.36 -1.60 6.16
CA TYR A 80 -4.60 -1.50 4.75
C TYR A 80 -5.89 -2.27 4.43
N LEU A 81 -6.87 -1.56 3.87
CA LEU A 81 -8.20 -2.05 3.56
C LEU A 81 -8.29 -2.34 2.07
N TYR A 82 -8.51 -3.60 1.70
CA TYR A 82 -8.54 -4.05 0.31
C TYR A 82 -9.72 -5.00 0.06
N ASP A 83 -10.20 -5.05 -1.19
CA ASP A 83 -11.28 -5.96 -1.60
C ASP A 83 -10.68 -7.20 -2.27
N ILE A 84 -11.06 -8.39 -1.81
CA ILE A 84 -10.54 -9.66 -2.34
C ILE A 84 -11.31 -10.08 -3.60
N ASP A 85 -12.62 -9.86 -3.65
CA ASP A 85 -13.53 -10.48 -4.63
C ASP A 85 -14.45 -9.47 -5.35
N GLU A 86 -14.17 -8.17 -5.27
CA GLU A 86 -14.96 -7.11 -5.92
C GLU A 86 -16.44 -7.08 -5.48
N CYS A 87 -16.71 -7.65 -4.31
CA CYS A 87 -18.05 -7.75 -3.73
C CYS A 87 -18.24 -6.75 -2.58
N ALA A 88 -17.36 -5.74 -2.46
CA ALA A 88 -17.27 -4.84 -1.31
C ALA A 88 -17.07 -5.59 0.02
N ASN A 89 -16.45 -6.78 -0.05
CA ASN A 89 -16.06 -7.58 1.11
C ASN A 89 -14.64 -7.20 1.49
N PHE A 90 -14.52 -6.05 2.16
CA PHE A 90 -13.22 -5.55 2.54
C PHE A 90 -12.54 -6.42 3.59
N THR A 91 -11.26 -6.67 3.38
CA THR A 91 -10.35 -7.29 4.32
C THR A 91 -9.32 -6.27 4.80
N MET A 92 -8.85 -6.44 6.03
CA MET A 92 -7.83 -5.58 6.63
C MET A 92 -6.52 -6.34 6.80
N MET A 93 -5.45 -5.72 6.34
CA MET A 93 -4.07 -6.14 6.57
C MET A 93 -3.42 -5.18 7.56
N TYR A 94 -2.65 -5.68 8.51
CA TYR A 94 -1.96 -4.83 9.47
C TYR A 94 -0.81 -4.06 8.81
N CYS A 95 -0.71 -2.75 9.07
CA CYS A 95 0.43 -1.94 8.64
C CYS A 95 1.34 -1.61 9.83
N ASN A 96 0.84 -0.88 10.83
CA ASN A 96 1.66 -0.39 11.94
C ASN A 96 0.86 -0.15 13.21
N SER A 97 1.59 -0.04 14.32
CA SER A 97 1.07 0.23 15.66
C SER A 97 0.49 1.63 15.80
N GLY A 98 0.92 2.56 14.95
CA GLY A 98 0.42 3.92 14.88
C GLY A 98 0.87 4.70 13.66
N ILE A 99 0.31 5.90 13.50
CA ILE A 99 0.58 6.76 12.34
C ILE A 99 2.04 7.25 12.27
N ASN A 100 2.72 7.39 13.41
CA ASN A 100 4.13 7.78 13.41
C ASN A 100 5.02 6.70 12.80
N ASP A 101 4.79 5.44 13.18
CA ASP A 101 5.52 4.30 12.64
C ASP A 101 5.22 4.14 11.15
N PHE A 102 3.96 4.30 10.75
CA PHE A 102 3.58 4.31 9.33
C PHE A 102 4.32 5.38 8.52
N VAL A 103 4.45 6.61 9.03
CA VAL A 103 5.23 7.67 8.35
C VAL A 103 6.70 7.29 8.19
N ILE A 104 7.30 6.71 9.24
CA ILE A 104 8.71 6.27 9.19
C ILE A 104 8.88 5.17 8.14
N PHE A 105 8.03 4.14 8.19
CA PHE A 105 8.10 2.99 7.28
C PHE A 105 7.88 3.42 5.84
N ASN A 106 6.79 4.17 5.57
CA ASN A 106 6.49 4.67 4.24
C ASN A 106 7.66 5.45 3.65
N ASN A 107 8.24 6.37 4.42
CA ASN A 107 9.28 7.23 3.87
C ASN A 107 10.59 6.48 3.62
N ILE A 108 10.98 5.56 4.51
CA ILE A 108 12.14 4.68 4.28
C ILE A 108 11.91 3.82 3.04
N PHE A 109 10.74 3.19 2.95
CA PHE A 109 10.37 2.36 1.81
C PHE A 109 10.38 3.15 0.50
N MET A 110 9.76 4.33 0.46
CA MET A 110 9.72 5.16 -0.76
C MET A 110 11.11 5.67 -1.15
N HIS A 111 11.99 5.94 -0.20
CA HIS A 111 13.39 6.23 -0.52
C HIS A 111 14.11 5.03 -1.17
N ALA A 112 13.83 3.80 -0.71
CA ALA A 112 14.35 2.59 -1.35
C ALA A 112 13.78 2.41 -2.77
N VAL A 113 12.46 2.58 -2.94
CA VAL A 113 11.77 2.55 -4.25
C VAL A 113 12.40 3.53 -5.24
N PHE A 114 12.55 4.81 -4.86
CA PHE A 114 13.15 5.80 -5.75
C PHE A 114 14.60 5.49 -6.08
N LYS A 115 15.38 5.03 -5.10
CA LYS A 115 16.77 4.64 -5.33
C LYS A 115 16.86 3.49 -6.34
N GLN A 116 16.06 2.44 -6.18
CA GLN A 116 16.05 1.30 -7.10
C GLN A 116 15.55 1.71 -8.50
N SER A 117 14.49 2.51 -8.59
CA SER A 117 13.99 3.04 -9.87
C SER A 117 15.08 3.82 -10.62
N GLU A 118 15.86 4.66 -9.93
CA GLU A 118 16.96 5.41 -10.54
C GLU A 118 18.13 4.52 -10.98
N LEU A 119 18.44 3.47 -10.22
CA LEU A 119 19.50 2.51 -10.60
C LEU A 119 19.09 1.67 -11.80
N MET A 120 17.82 1.26 -11.86
CA MET A 120 17.25 0.53 -12.99
C MET A 120 17.28 1.37 -14.28
N LYS A 121 16.94 2.67 -14.21
CA LYS A 121 17.05 3.60 -15.35
C LYS A 121 18.49 3.71 -15.88
N LYS A 122 19.49 3.58 -15.00
CA LYS A 122 20.92 3.61 -15.34
C LYS A 122 21.47 2.24 -15.76
N GLN A 123 20.64 1.19 -15.77
CA GLN A 123 21.04 -0.19 -16.07
C GLN A 123 22.17 -0.68 -15.15
N LEU A 124 22.19 -0.19 -13.90
CA LEU A 124 23.15 -0.63 -12.90
C LEU A 124 22.57 -1.81 -12.14
N LEU A 125 23.38 -2.86 -11.98
CA LEU A 125 23.05 -3.97 -11.10
C LEU A 125 23.04 -3.48 -9.65
N THR A 126 21.96 -3.78 -8.96
CA THR A 126 21.78 -3.50 -7.55
C THR A 126 22.05 -4.76 -6.74
N ASP A 127 22.75 -4.59 -5.62
CA ASP A 127 22.76 -5.57 -4.54
C ASP A 127 21.52 -5.28 -3.67
N ASP A 128 20.37 -5.74 -4.16
CA ASP A 128 19.07 -5.49 -3.55
C ASP A 128 18.92 -6.20 -2.20
N GLU A 129 19.74 -7.23 -1.95
CA GLU A 129 19.76 -7.96 -0.67
C GLU A 129 20.23 -7.04 0.47
N ILE A 130 21.31 -6.28 0.29
CA ILE A 130 21.81 -5.38 1.35
C ILE A 130 20.78 -4.30 1.72
N LEU A 131 20.10 -3.72 0.73
CA LEU A 131 19.09 -2.69 0.97
C LEU A 131 17.85 -3.28 1.65
N SER A 132 17.42 -4.47 1.21
CA SER A 132 16.30 -5.21 1.81
C SER A 132 16.61 -5.58 3.26
N ASP A 133 17.77 -6.19 3.52
CA ASP A 133 18.17 -6.63 4.86
C ASP A 133 18.23 -5.46 5.86
N ALA A 134 18.76 -4.32 5.42
CA ALA A 134 18.81 -3.11 6.24
C ALA A 134 17.42 -2.58 6.56
N MET A 135 16.52 -2.58 5.57
CA MET A 135 15.13 -2.15 5.76
C MET A 135 14.37 -3.11 6.69
N ASP A 136 14.49 -4.42 6.48
CA ASP A 136 13.86 -5.45 7.30
C ASP A 136 14.34 -5.37 8.76
N ALA A 137 15.64 -5.14 8.99
CA ALA A 137 16.19 -4.97 10.33
C ALA A 137 15.63 -3.72 11.02
N ILE A 138 15.59 -2.57 10.32
CA ILE A 138 15.06 -1.32 10.87
C ILE A 138 13.57 -1.45 11.18
N PHE A 139 12.79 -2.01 10.25
CA PHE A 139 11.35 -2.16 10.41
C PHE A 139 11.03 -3.12 11.55
N THR A 140 11.71 -4.26 11.63
CA THR A 140 11.55 -5.22 12.73
C THR A 140 11.89 -4.59 14.08
N GLN A 141 12.89 -3.70 14.14
CA GLN A 141 13.25 -2.99 15.37
C GLN A 141 12.18 -1.96 15.78
N CYS A 142 11.58 -1.27 14.82
CA CYS A 142 10.59 -0.22 15.08
C CYS A 142 9.20 -0.78 15.40
N ASP A 143 8.72 -1.75 14.60
CA ASP A 143 7.44 -2.43 14.78
C ASP A 143 7.53 -3.86 14.22
N SER A 144 7.82 -4.83 15.08
CA SER A 144 7.97 -6.22 14.64
C SER A 144 6.65 -6.87 14.21
N GLU A 145 5.49 -6.37 14.64
CA GLU A 145 4.20 -6.87 14.14
C GLU A 145 3.98 -6.49 12.68
N ALA A 146 4.55 -5.36 12.25
CA ALA A 146 4.43 -4.81 10.90
C ALA A 146 5.20 -5.62 9.84
N MET A 147 6.13 -6.47 10.29
CA MET A 147 7.01 -7.30 9.46
C MET A 147 6.66 -8.79 9.45
N LYS A 148 5.49 -9.18 9.97
CA LYS A 148 4.98 -10.54 9.80
C LYS A 148 4.66 -10.83 8.33
N ASP A 149 4.71 -12.10 7.93
CA ASP A 149 4.50 -12.55 6.54
C ASP A 149 3.16 -12.09 5.95
N ASP A 150 2.12 -11.94 6.78
CA ASP A 150 0.78 -11.50 6.41
C ASP A 150 0.53 -9.99 6.64
N ALA A 151 1.57 -9.24 7.03
CA ALA A 151 1.50 -7.80 7.22
C ALA A 151 1.91 -7.03 5.96
N PHE A 152 1.42 -5.80 5.85
CA PHE A 152 1.57 -4.96 4.66
C PHE A 152 3.03 -4.72 4.30
N TRP A 153 3.89 -4.40 5.27
CA TRP A 153 5.28 -4.10 4.98
C TRP A 153 6.10 -5.34 4.65
N GLY A 154 5.80 -6.48 5.27
CA GLY A 154 6.39 -7.76 4.88
C GLY A 154 6.19 -8.06 3.39
N LEU A 155 4.95 -7.88 2.91
CA LEU A 155 4.62 -8.05 1.50
C LEU A 155 5.30 -7.00 0.60
N ARG A 156 5.27 -5.71 0.97
CA ARG A 156 5.84 -4.63 0.15
C ARG A 156 7.38 -4.72 0.06
N CYS A 157 8.06 -5.10 1.13
CA CYS A 157 9.49 -5.38 1.12
C CYS A 157 9.82 -6.57 0.21
N TYR A 158 9.04 -7.65 0.30
CA TYR A 158 9.17 -8.82 -0.58
C TYR A 158 9.05 -8.42 -2.05
N GLU A 159 8.01 -7.67 -2.41
CA GLU A 159 7.78 -7.24 -3.78
C GLU A 159 8.91 -6.36 -4.32
N LEU A 160 9.44 -5.46 -3.49
CA LEU A 160 10.53 -4.57 -3.90
C LEU A 160 11.82 -5.36 -4.13
N ARG A 161 12.17 -6.28 -3.22
CA ARG A 161 13.38 -7.11 -3.31
C ARG A 161 13.36 -8.04 -4.52
N ASP A 162 12.23 -8.71 -4.76
CA ASP A 162 12.11 -9.70 -5.84
C ASP A 162 11.77 -9.05 -7.20
N GLY A 163 11.71 -7.71 -7.26
CA GLY A 163 11.48 -6.95 -8.50
C GLY A 163 10.02 -6.95 -8.99
N PHE A 164 9.08 -7.33 -8.13
CA PHE A 164 7.64 -7.28 -8.40
C PHE A 164 7.03 -5.89 -8.21
N PHE A 165 7.67 -5.03 -7.41
CA PHE A 165 7.19 -3.68 -7.18
C PHE A 165 7.31 -2.84 -8.48
N PRO A 166 6.27 -2.07 -8.87
CA PRO A 166 6.22 -1.38 -10.16
C PRO A 166 7.09 -0.11 -10.15
N LEU A 167 8.36 -0.24 -10.53
CA LEU A 167 9.34 0.85 -10.53
C LEU A 167 9.32 1.71 -11.80
N ASN A 168 8.69 1.23 -12.89
CA ASN A 168 8.61 1.92 -14.18
C ASN A 168 7.41 1.46 -15.05
N ASP A 169 7.16 2.21 -16.12
CA ASP A 169 6.10 1.97 -17.11
C ASP A 169 6.12 0.58 -17.74
N ALA A 170 7.31 -0.01 -17.95
CA ALA A 170 7.41 -1.33 -18.56
C ALA A 170 6.91 -2.43 -17.62
N GLN A 171 7.23 -2.35 -16.32
CA GLN A 171 6.69 -3.23 -15.30
C GLN A 171 5.17 -3.03 -15.13
N ILE A 172 4.73 -1.78 -15.02
CA ILE A 172 3.30 -1.41 -14.98
C ILE A 172 2.56 -2.07 -16.16
N LYS A 173 3.08 -1.89 -17.38
CA LYS A 173 2.49 -2.45 -18.59
C LYS A 173 2.48 -3.99 -18.57
N PHE A 174 3.59 -4.61 -18.19
CA PHE A 174 3.70 -6.07 -18.10
C PHE A 174 2.63 -6.67 -17.16
N TYR A 175 2.47 -6.10 -15.96
CA TYR A 175 1.46 -6.55 -15.02
C TYR A 175 0.03 -6.25 -15.48
N SER A 176 -0.18 -5.15 -16.20
CA SER A 176 -1.49 -4.83 -16.80
C SER A 176 -1.88 -5.81 -17.92
N GLU A 177 -0.91 -6.36 -18.64
CA GLU A 177 -1.14 -7.29 -19.76
C GLU A 177 -1.36 -8.73 -19.27
N MET A 178 -0.61 -9.18 -18.25
CA MET A 178 -0.81 -10.51 -17.65
C MET A 178 -2.24 -10.71 -17.13
N GLU A 179 -2.86 -9.67 -16.60
CA GLU A 179 -4.24 -9.73 -16.10
C GLU A 179 -5.31 -9.76 -17.19
N LYS A 180 -5.00 -9.20 -18.37
CA LYS A 180 -5.94 -9.20 -19.51
C LYS A 180 -6.02 -10.54 -20.20
N VAL A 181 -5.11 -11.47 -19.89
CA VAL A 181 -5.18 -12.85 -20.37
C VAL A 181 -6.05 -13.62 -19.37
N PRO A 182 -7.30 -13.97 -19.71
CA PRO A 182 -8.04 -14.91 -18.88
C PRO A 182 -7.21 -16.18 -18.85
N HIS A 183 -7.02 -16.78 -17.69
CA HIS A 183 -6.58 -18.16 -17.60
C HIS A 183 -7.63 -19.04 -18.29
N GLN A 184 -7.55 -19.15 -19.63
CA GLN A 184 -8.09 -20.28 -20.35
C GLN A 184 -7.21 -21.45 -19.97
N GLY A 185 -7.54 -22.06 -18.83
CA GLY A 185 -7.19 -23.45 -18.56
C GLY A 185 -7.76 -24.27 -19.71
N LYS A 186 -6.96 -24.49 -20.75
CA LYS A 186 -7.16 -25.63 -21.62
C LYS A 186 -6.88 -26.84 -20.74
N SER A 187 -7.94 -27.36 -20.11
CA SER A 187 -7.97 -28.77 -19.76
C SER A 187 -7.91 -29.52 -21.09
N GLU A 188 -6.71 -29.88 -21.54
CA GLU A 188 -6.58 -30.92 -22.54
C GLU A 188 -7.13 -32.19 -21.90
N SER A 189 -8.39 -32.49 -22.20
CA SER A 189 -8.93 -33.82 -21.97
C SER A 189 -8.14 -34.75 -22.88
N ILE A 190 -7.19 -35.46 -22.29
CA ILE A 190 -6.62 -36.65 -22.92
C ILE A 190 -7.78 -37.66 -22.97
N ARG A 191 -8.44 -37.72 -24.11
CA ARG A 191 -9.16 -38.89 -24.60
C ARG A 191 -8.30 -39.46 -25.71
N ASP A 192 -7.64 -40.58 -25.43
CA ASP A 192 -8.02 -41.89 -25.97
C ASP A 192 -7.31 -43.00 -25.19
#